data_AF-A0A7G5BZL8-F1
#
_entry.id   AF-A0A7G5BZL8-F1
#
_cell.length_a   1.000
_cell.length_b   1.000
_cell.length_c   1.000
_cell.angle_alpha   90.00
_cell.angle_beta   90.00
_cell.angle_gamma   90.00
#
_symmetry.space_group_name_H-M   'P 1'
#
loop_
_entity.id
_entity.type
_entity.pdbx_description
1 polymer ?
#
loop_
_entity_poly.entity_id
_entity_poly.type
_entity_poly.pdbx_seq_one_letter_code
_entity_poly.pdbx_strand_id
1 'polypeptide(L)' 'MTVSENEMLKNILKNVVSMELRVKKAEVKDTIDLMDGFGLKYKNSWASMELADHTVIDFWRKDLIKSSTAEE' A
#
# COMPACT_ATOMS: atom_id res chain seq x y z
N MET A 1 -20.23 -2.84 22.29
CA MET A 1 -20.24 -2.12 21.00
C MET A 1 -19.59 -3.01 19.97
N THR A 2 -20.29 -3.36 18.89
CA THR A 2 -19.70 -4.03 17.73
C THR A 2 -18.90 -2.99 16.94
N VAL A 3 -17.61 -3.22 16.77
CA VAL A 3 -16.78 -2.40 15.87
C VAL A 3 -17.26 -2.68 14.45
N SER A 4 -17.54 -1.63 13.68
CA SER A 4 -17.93 -1.82 12.27
C SER A 4 -16.76 -2.45 11.49
N GLU A 5 -17.07 -3.26 10.48
CA GLU A 5 -16.06 -3.91 9.63
C GLU A 5 -15.07 -2.89 9.05
N ASN A 6 -15.55 -1.72 8.65
CA ASN A 6 -14.72 -0.62 8.15
C ASN A 6 -13.70 -0.11 9.17
N GLU A 7 -14.11 0.02 10.43
CA GLU A 7 -13.19 0.44 11.51
C GLU A 7 -12.16 -0.65 11.82
N MET A 8 -12.56 -1.92 11.72
CA MET A 8 -11.64 -3.04 11.87
C MET A 8 -10.59 -3.07 10.75
N LEU A 9 -11.01 -2.89 9.49
CA LEU A 9 -10.11 -2.83 8.33
C LEU A 9 -9.12 -1.67 8.43
N LYS A 10 -9.59 -0.46 8.81
CA LYS A 10 -8.69 0.68 9.06
C LYS A 10 -7.65 0.37 10.13
N ASN A 11 -8.04 -0.32 11.21
CA ASN A 11 -7.12 -0.70 12.26
C ASN A 11 -6.10 -1.73 11.77
N ILE A 12 -6.49 -2.69 10.93
CA ILE A 12 -5.55 -3.63 10.29
C ILE A 12 -4.53 -2.86 9.43
N LEU A 13 -4.99 -1.96 8.55
CA LEU A 13 -4.12 -1.14 7.69
C LEU A 13 -3.14 -0.29 8.51
N LYS A 14 -3.54 0.23 9.67
CA LYS A 14 -2.67 0.99 10.59
C LYS A 14 -1.60 0.15 11.29
N ASN A 15 -1.74 -1.17 11.34
CA ASN A 15 -0.82 -2.06 12.05
C ASN A 15 -0.07 -3.03 11.11
N VAL A 16 -0.36 -2.98 9.81
CA VAL A 16 0.34 -3.79 8.81
C VAL A 16 1.76 -3.28 8.61
N VAL A 17 2.71 -4.19 8.38
CA VAL A 17 4.11 -3.87 8.02
C VAL A 17 4.24 -3.70 6.50
N SER A 18 3.69 -4.66 5.76
CA SER A 18 3.65 -4.68 4.31
C SER A 18 2.41 -5.43 3.81
N MET A 19 1.99 -5.13 2.59
CA MET A 19 0.91 -5.86 1.92
C MET A 19 1.12 -5.89 0.42
N GLU A 20 0.60 -6.93 -0.22
CA GLU A 20 0.52 -7.05 -1.67
C GLU A 20 -0.96 -6.92 -2.07
N LEU A 21 -1.24 -6.05 -3.04
CA LEU A 21 -2.58 -5.85 -3.57
C LEU A 21 -2.61 -6.05 -5.08
N ARG A 22 -3.54 -6.89 -5.55
CA ARG A 22 -3.89 -7.00 -6.97
C ARG A 22 -4.97 -5.98 -7.30
N VAL A 23 -4.67 -5.07 -8.21
CA VAL A 23 -5.51 -3.92 -8.55
C VAL A 23 -5.76 -3.91 -10.05
N LYS A 24 -6.97 -3.57 -10.50
CA LYS A 24 -7.23 -3.39 -11.94
C LYS A 24 -6.37 -2.26 -12.48
N LYS A 25 -5.88 -2.38 -13.71
CA LYS A 25 -5.03 -1.35 -14.33
C LYS A 25 -5.64 0.06 -14.26
N ALA A 26 -6.97 0.18 -14.40
CA ALA A 26 -7.69 1.45 -14.33
C ALA A 26 -7.74 2.07 -12.92
N GLU A 27 -7.55 1.28 -11.86
CA GLU A 27 -7.72 1.68 -10.45
C GLU A 27 -6.37 1.85 -9.72
N VAL A 28 -5.24 1.59 -10.41
CA VAL A 28 -3.90 1.62 -9.82
C VAL A 28 -3.60 2.96 -9.17
N LYS A 29 -3.86 4.06 -9.88
CA LYS A 29 -3.57 5.41 -9.39
C LYS A 29 -4.37 5.71 -8.13
N ASP A 30 -5.67 5.48 -8.17
CA ASP A 30 -6.56 5.73 -7.03
C ASP A 30 -6.18 4.87 -5.82
N THR A 31 -5.75 3.63 -6.06
CA THR A 31 -5.29 2.73 -5.00
C THR A 31 -3.98 3.21 -4.37
N ILE A 32 -3.02 3.68 -5.18
CA ILE A 32 -1.77 4.27 -4.67
C ILE A 32 -2.08 5.51 -3.83
N ASP A 33 -2.91 6.43 -4.34
CA ASP A 33 -3.29 7.66 -3.65
C ASP A 33 -3.99 7.36 -2.31
N LEU A 34 -4.88 6.34 -2.28
CA LEU A 34 -5.54 5.88 -1.07
C LEU A 34 -4.56 5.28 -0.04
N MET A 35 -3.67 4.39 -0.48
CA MET A 35 -2.71 3.73 0.40
C MET A 35 -1.69 4.71 0.97
N ASP A 36 -1.32 5.75 0.21
CA ASP A 36 -0.45 6.82 0.67
C ASP A 36 -1.03 7.54 1.90
N GLY A 37 -2.36 7.78 1.89
CA GLY A 37 -3.12 8.33 3.01
C GLY A 37 -3.15 7.44 4.25
N PHE A 38 -2.91 6.13 4.11
CA PHE A 38 -2.75 5.20 5.23
C PHE A 38 -1.30 5.05 5.70
N GLY A 39 -0.37 5.86 5.19
CA GLY A 39 1.03 5.82 5.58
C GLY A 39 1.80 4.67 4.94
N LEU A 40 1.27 4.09 3.86
CA LEU A 40 1.92 3.06 3.07
C LEU A 40 2.52 3.68 1.81
N LYS A 41 3.75 3.32 1.49
CA LYS A 41 4.44 3.70 0.26
C LYS A 41 4.63 2.46 -0.58
N TYR A 42 4.29 2.56 -1.86
CA TYR A 42 4.60 1.48 -2.79
C TYR A 42 6.09 1.49 -3.11
N LYS A 43 6.70 0.31 -3.23
CA LYS A 43 8.02 0.17 -3.85
C LYS A 43 7.77 -0.23 -5.29
N ASN A 44 8.51 0.33 -6.25
CA ASN A 44 8.53 -0.19 -7.62
C ASN A 44 9.12 -1.61 -7.57
N SER A 45 8.30 -2.63 -7.30
CA SER A 45 8.68 -3.99 -7.59
C SER A 45 8.52 -4.12 -9.10
N TRP A 46 9.64 -4.19 -9.82
CA TRP A 46 9.69 -4.64 -11.21
C TRP A 46 9.22 -6.11 -11.36
N ALA A 47 8.63 -6.69 -10.31
CA ALA A 47 7.87 -7.92 -10.27
C ALA A 47 6.35 -7.66 -10.29
N SER A 48 5.91 -6.48 -10.74
CA SER A 48 4.57 -6.28 -11.28
C SER A 48 4.40 -7.23 -12.47
N MET A 49 4.01 -8.48 -12.20
CA MET A 49 3.43 -9.33 -13.21
C MET A 49 2.20 -8.57 -13.71
N GLU A 50 2.35 -7.86 -14.83
CA GLU A 50 1.22 -7.36 -15.57
C GLU A 50 0.41 -8.58 -16.01
N LEU A 51 -0.59 -8.92 -15.22
CA LEU A 51 -1.67 -9.77 -15.67
C LEU A 51 -2.49 -8.96 -16.68
N ALA A 52 -3.28 -9.63 -17.51
CA ALA A 52 -3.93 -9.00 -18.66
C ALA A 52 -4.68 -7.69 -18.29
N ASP A 53 -5.33 -7.66 -17.13
CA ASP A 53 -6.19 -6.57 -16.65
C ASP A 53 -5.82 -6.04 -15.25
N HIS A 54 -4.80 -6.61 -14.60
CA HIS A 54 -4.41 -6.25 -13.24
C HIS A 54 -2.91 -5.98 -13.10
N THR A 55 -2.58 -5.17 -12.10
CA THR A 55 -1.24 -4.91 -11.60
C THR A 55 -1.18 -5.35 -10.14
N VAL A 56 -0.13 -6.08 -9.79
CA VAL A 56 0.19 -6.39 -8.39
C VAL A 56 1.10 -5.29 -7.85
N ILE A 57 0.77 -4.74 -6.69
CA ILE A 57 1.47 -3.62 -6.06
C ILE A 57 1.88 -4.01 -4.63
N ASP A 58 3.17 -3.87 -4.34
CA ASP A 58 3.73 -4.05 -3.00
C ASP A 58 3.77 -2.73 -2.23
N PHE A 59 3.07 -2.70 -1.10
CA PHE A 59 3.04 -1.57 -0.18
C PHE A 59 3.82 -1.88 1.09
N TRP A 60 4.55 -0.88 1.57
CA TRP A 60 5.35 -0.93 2.80
C TRP A 60 5.07 0.29 3.64
N ARG A 61 5.12 0.14 4.95
CA ARG A 61 5.00 1.28 5.85
C ARG A 61 6.11 2.29 5.65
N LYS A 62 5.73 3.57 5.52
CA LYS A 62 6.66 4.69 5.30
C LYS A 62 7.72 4.82 6.39
N ASP A 63 7.33 4.57 7.64
CA ASP A 63 8.21 4.65 8.83
C ASP A 63 9.30 3.55 8.87
N LEU A 64 9.15 2.48 8.09
CA LEU A 64 10.15 1.42 7.95
C LEU A 64 11.15 1.69 6.82
N ILE A 65 10.86 2.64 5.94
CA ILE A 65 11.75 3.02 4.84
C ILE A 65 12.68 4.10 5.37
N LYS A 66 13.96 3.76 5.57
CA LYS A 66 14.98 4.74 5.94
C LYS A 66 14.93 5.94 4.98
N SER A 67 14.74 7.14 5.52
CA SER A 67 14.90 8.38 4.75
C SER A 67 16.33 8.45 4.25
N SER A 68 16.50 8.58 2.93
CA SER A 68 17.83 8.67 2.29
C SER A 68 18.50 10.04 2.48
N THR A 69 17.92 10.95 3.26
CA THR A 69 18.62 12.11 3.80
C THR A 69 19.39 11.69 5.05
N ALA A 70 20.53 11.05 4.84
CA ALA A 70 21.66 11.31 5.71
C ALA A 70 22.02 12.78 5.47
N GLU A 71 21.89 13.59 6.52
CA GLU A 71 22.43 14.95 6.55
C GLU A 71 23.95 14.84 6.37
N GLU A 72 24.46 15.37 5.26
CA GLU A 72 25.87 15.78 5.10
C GLU A 72 25.93 17.31 5.06
#